data_AF-A0A1V4TY44-F1
#
_entry.id   AF-A0A1V4TY44-F1
#
_cell.length_a   1.000
_cell.length_b   1.000
_cell.length_c   1.000
_cell.angle_alpha   90.00
_cell.angle_beta   90.00
_cell.angle_gamma   90.00
#
_symmetry.space_group_name_H-M   'P 1'
#
loop_
_entity.id
_entity.type
_entity.pdbx_description
1 polymer ?
#
loop_
_entity_poly.entity_id
_entity_poly.type
_entity_poly.pdbx_seq_one_letter_code
_entity_poly.pdbx_strand_id
1 'polypeptide(L)'
;MDKKIAIIAVAVVAIVIIAAFAVTMMNDDSDDDTIYWLAVPPVNQKDQIAQGLIDGGVSWEPYCSDSILSGDAHALLWSGEFWPNHPCCIIAANADFAEDHPELVTRTIAAHVEATDWILETIENKDTEPDNYTLLLEMGAAFSGRNTTVVAASLEHMTLLYEINEQFKDYLVNFTEDFIDLEQTSDAAVTARGYSSVEDFVDTFVDDSYLETAATLNKSDSIVGTVRLGYLQGDLHQFARVVATNVTMWEGTAYEGKNLFAQWGVEVTSPSPYANGPAVMLAFDTDVIDMGYLGSPPAIVKHLNVNTANSDIRIVAQVNVEGSAIVVNADIQTIEDLGGKTLGTPGPASIQHLMLLAFAEEYGFKIKLSGT
;
A
#
# COMPACT_ATOMS: atom_id res chain seq x y z
N MET A 1 39.52 -58.24 -32.56
CA MET A 1 38.43 -57.43 -31.99
C MET A 1 37.96 -56.48 -33.09
N ASP A 2 36.74 -56.69 -33.57
CA ASP A 2 36.26 -56.19 -34.86
C ASP A 2 36.11 -54.66 -34.89
N LYS A 3 36.67 -54.00 -35.92
CA LYS A 3 36.55 -52.54 -36.11
C LYS A 3 35.11 -52.03 -36.09
N LYS A 4 34.14 -52.89 -36.44
CA LYS A 4 32.70 -52.59 -36.36
C LYS A 4 32.19 -52.46 -34.92
N ILE A 5 32.71 -53.24 -33.96
CA ILE A 5 32.31 -53.17 -32.55
C ILE A 5 32.85 -51.89 -31.91
N ALA A 6 34.06 -51.46 -32.26
CA ALA A 6 34.65 -50.21 -31.77
C ALA A 6 33.90 -48.97 -32.29
N ILE A 7 33.48 -48.97 -33.56
CA ILE A 7 32.69 -47.86 -34.14
C ILE A 7 31.30 -47.77 -33.51
N ILE A 8 30.64 -48.91 -33.26
CA ILE A 8 29.33 -48.95 -32.59
C ILE A 8 29.46 -48.51 -31.12
N ALA A 9 30.49 -48.96 -30.39
CA ALA A 9 30.71 -48.54 -29.01
C ALA A 9 31.00 -47.04 -28.88
N VAL A 10 31.81 -46.46 -29.77
CA VAL A 10 32.08 -45.00 -29.79
C VAL A 10 30.84 -44.20 -30.20
N ALA A 11 30.05 -44.69 -31.16
CA ALA A 11 28.80 -44.04 -31.55
C ALA A 11 27.74 -44.08 -30.43
N VAL A 12 27.61 -45.21 -29.73
CA VAL A 12 26.67 -45.34 -28.59
C VAL A 12 27.11 -44.47 -27.41
N VAL A 13 28.41 -44.43 -27.09
CA VAL A 13 28.94 -43.55 -26.03
C VAL A 13 28.80 -42.07 -26.41
N ALA A 14 29.04 -41.70 -27.66
CA ALA A 14 28.83 -40.32 -28.13
C ALA A 14 27.34 -39.93 -28.11
N ILE A 15 26.42 -40.84 -28.50
CA ILE A 15 24.98 -40.60 -28.43
C ILE A 15 24.50 -40.51 -26.99
N VAL A 16 25.02 -41.33 -26.07
CA VAL A 16 24.67 -41.27 -24.65
C VAL A 16 25.24 -40.01 -23.99
N ILE A 17 26.44 -39.56 -24.37
CA ILE A 17 27.02 -38.30 -23.86
C ILE A 17 26.29 -37.09 -24.45
N ILE A 18 25.92 -37.10 -25.73
CA ILE A 18 25.13 -36.02 -26.35
C ILE A 18 23.69 -36.03 -25.81
N ALA A 19 23.10 -37.18 -25.56
CA ALA A 19 21.78 -37.27 -24.90
C ALA A 19 21.86 -36.89 -23.43
N ALA A 20 22.94 -37.21 -22.71
CA ALA A 20 23.16 -36.74 -21.35
C ALA A 20 23.44 -35.24 -21.31
N PHE A 21 24.21 -34.70 -22.26
CA PHE A 21 24.45 -33.26 -22.40
C PHE A 21 23.20 -32.50 -22.87
N ALA A 22 22.39 -33.08 -23.75
CA ALA A 22 21.12 -32.53 -24.18
C ALA A 22 20.07 -32.63 -23.07
N VAL A 23 20.07 -33.69 -22.26
CA VAL A 23 19.21 -33.79 -21.06
C VAL A 23 19.69 -32.84 -19.96
N THR A 24 20.98 -32.48 -19.88
CA THR A 24 21.46 -31.43 -18.97
C THR A 24 21.41 -30.01 -19.55
N MET A 25 21.23 -29.85 -20.87
CA MET A 25 21.04 -28.55 -21.55
C MET A 25 19.60 -28.31 -22.03
N MET A 26 18.69 -29.24 -21.73
CA MET A 26 17.24 -29.10 -21.91
C MET A 26 16.51 -29.13 -20.55
N ASN A 27 17.22 -28.81 -19.45
CA ASN A 27 16.70 -28.83 -18.08
C ASN A 27 17.15 -27.63 -17.24
N ASP A 28 17.45 -26.49 -17.89
CA ASP A 28 17.69 -25.21 -17.20
C ASP A 28 16.48 -24.26 -17.37
N ASP A 29 15.31 -24.83 -17.65
CA ASP A 29 14.00 -24.16 -17.80
C ASP A 29 13.08 -24.56 -16.62
N SER A 30 13.62 -24.80 -15.42
CA SER A 30 12.74 -24.82 -14.25
C SER A 30 12.53 -23.37 -13.82
N ASP A 31 11.27 -22.92 -13.79
CA ASP A 31 10.89 -21.61 -13.26
C ASP A 31 11.07 -21.54 -11.73
N ASP A 32 11.82 -22.47 -11.13
CA ASP A 32 12.01 -22.61 -9.70
C ASP A 32 12.65 -21.36 -9.07
N ASP A 33 13.35 -20.54 -9.87
CA ASP A 33 13.95 -19.27 -9.46
C ASP A 33 13.16 -18.03 -9.93
N THR A 34 11.94 -18.21 -10.46
CA THR A 34 11.15 -17.13 -11.06
C THR A 34 9.77 -17.05 -10.41
N ILE A 35 9.41 -15.86 -9.91
CA ILE A 35 8.04 -15.53 -9.53
C ILE A 35 7.42 -14.72 -10.66
N TYR A 36 6.23 -15.16 -11.09
CA TYR A 36 5.41 -14.41 -12.03
C TYR A 36 4.49 -13.45 -11.29
N TRP A 37 4.20 -12.29 -11.89
CA TRP A 37 3.23 -11.36 -11.33
C TRP A 37 2.19 -10.90 -12.34
N LEU A 38 1.02 -10.49 -11.84
CA LEU A 38 -0.06 -9.87 -12.62
C LEU A 38 -0.66 -8.69 -11.85
N ALA A 39 -1.11 -7.66 -12.57
CA ALA A 39 -1.88 -6.58 -11.95
C ALA A 39 -3.29 -7.08 -11.60
N VAL A 40 -3.57 -7.28 -10.31
CA VAL A 40 -4.84 -7.74 -9.76
C VAL A 40 -5.26 -6.78 -8.64
N PRO A 41 -6.41 -6.08 -8.78
CA PRO A 41 -6.95 -5.25 -7.71
C PRO A 41 -7.13 -6.06 -6.42
N PRO A 42 -6.72 -5.56 -5.24
CA PRO A 42 -6.82 -6.27 -3.96
C PRO A 42 -8.19 -6.90 -3.69
N VAL A 43 -9.26 -6.17 -3.99
CA VAL A 43 -10.65 -6.63 -3.83
C VAL A 43 -10.96 -7.94 -4.56
N ASN A 44 -10.21 -8.24 -5.63
CA ASN A 44 -10.38 -9.43 -6.47
C ASN A 44 -9.40 -10.55 -6.12
N GLN A 45 -8.33 -10.29 -5.35
CA GLN A 45 -7.25 -11.27 -5.16
C GLN A 45 -7.76 -12.54 -4.47
N LYS A 46 -8.57 -12.42 -3.40
CA LYS A 46 -9.19 -13.56 -2.73
C LYS A 46 -9.90 -14.51 -3.70
N ASP A 47 -10.81 -13.97 -4.50
CA ASP A 47 -11.62 -14.76 -5.43
C ASP A 47 -10.77 -15.39 -6.53
N GLN A 48 -9.71 -14.71 -6.98
CA GLN A 48 -8.78 -15.25 -7.97
C GLN A 48 -7.88 -16.36 -7.41
N ILE A 49 -7.47 -16.25 -6.14
CA ILE A 49 -6.76 -17.32 -5.43
C ILE A 49 -7.66 -18.57 -5.32
N ALA A 50 -8.90 -18.40 -4.85
CA ALA A 50 -9.86 -19.50 -4.72
C ALA A 50 -10.21 -20.16 -6.06
N GLN A 51 -10.16 -19.41 -7.17
CA GLN A 51 -10.38 -19.92 -8.53
C GLN A 51 -9.13 -20.54 -9.16
N GLY A 52 -7.96 -20.44 -8.52
CA GLY A 52 -6.68 -20.90 -9.07
C GLY A 52 -6.21 -20.08 -10.28
N LEU A 53 -6.65 -18.82 -10.40
CA LEU A 53 -6.19 -17.90 -11.45
C LEU A 53 -4.85 -17.25 -11.11
N ILE A 54 -4.56 -17.11 -9.81
CA ILE A 54 -3.27 -16.73 -9.24
C ILE A 54 -2.99 -17.65 -8.05
N ASP A 55 -1.72 -17.87 -7.73
CA ASP A 55 -1.30 -18.72 -6.60
C ASP A 55 -1.28 -17.96 -5.26
N GLY A 56 -1.21 -16.63 -5.35
CA GLY A 56 -1.24 -15.73 -4.20
C GLY A 56 -1.39 -14.28 -4.62
N GLY A 57 -1.39 -13.38 -3.64
CA GLY A 57 -1.47 -11.95 -3.84
C GLY A 57 -0.63 -11.19 -2.83
N VAL A 58 -0.08 -10.06 -3.25
CA VAL A 58 0.53 -9.08 -2.37
C VAL A 58 -0.47 -7.94 -2.20
N SER A 59 -0.98 -7.77 -0.99
CA SER A 59 -2.14 -6.91 -0.69
C SER A 59 -1.99 -6.16 0.62
N TRP A 60 -3.01 -5.36 0.95
CA TRP A 60 -3.15 -4.65 2.21
C TRP A 60 -4.44 -5.02 2.94
N GLU A 61 -4.53 -4.67 4.23
CA GLU A 61 -5.74 -4.83 5.04
C GLU A 61 -6.92 -3.99 4.53
N PRO A 62 -8.13 -4.55 4.38
CA PRO A 62 -8.60 -5.82 4.93
C PRO A 62 -8.43 -7.03 4.01
N TYR A 63 -7.89 -6.84 2.82
CA TYR A 63 -7.88 -7.88 1.78
C TYR A 63 -6.97 -9.06 2.14
N CYS A 64 -5.92 -8.82 2.94
CA CYS A 64 -5.10 -9.86 3.54
C CYS A 64 -5.93 -10.74 4.49
N SER A 65 -6.50 -10.14 5.54
CA SER A 65 -7.33 -10.86 6.51
C SER A 65 -8.56 -11.53 5.88
N ASP A 66 -9.22 -10.90 4.90
CA ASP A 66 -10.35 -11.49 4.17
C ASP A 66 -9.94 -12.76 3.40
N SER A 67 -8.75 -12.74 2.78
CA SER A 67 -8.22 -13.90 2.06
C SER A 67 -7.90 -15.05 3.02
N ILE A 68 -7.27 -14.74 4.15
CA ILE A 68 -6.90 -15.74 5.17
C ILE A 68 -8.15 -16.36 5.82
N LEU A 69 -9.12 -15.53 6.21
CA LEU A 69 -10.35 -15.99 6.87
C LEU A 69 -11.31 -16.72 5.92
N SER A 70 -11.10 -16.64 4.60
CA SER A 70 -11.85 -17.46 3.63
C SER A 70 -11.54 -18.96 3.77
N GLY A 71 -10.36 -19.30 4.30
CA GLY A 71 -9.87 -20.67 4.44
C GLY A 71 -9.08 -21.20 3.23
N ASP A 72 -9.04 -20.45 2.11
CA ASP A 72 -8.35 -20.85 0.88
C ASP A 72 -6.90 -20.34 0.80
N ALA A 73 -6.49 -19.49 1.76
CA ALA A 73 -5.18 -18.85 1.76
C ALA A 73 -4.61 -18.65 3.18
N HIS A 74 -3.31 -18.39 3.26
CA HIS A 74 -2.62 -17.99 4.49
C HIS A 74 -1.55 -16.93 4.18
N ALA A 75 -1.13 -16.17 5.19
CA ALA A 75 0.02 -15.28 5.05
C ALA A 75 1.30 -16.11 5.00
N LEU A 76 2.07 -15.96 3.92
CA LEU A 76 3.44 -16.49 3.83
C LEU A 76 4.42 -15.59 4.58
N LEU A 77 4.22 -14.27 4.45
CA LEU A 77 5.06 -13.25 5.06
C LEU A 77 4.25 -11.97 5.27
N TRP A 78 4.26 -11.44 6.48
CA TRP A 78 3.73 -10.11 6.77
C TRP A 78 4.76 -9.04 6.48
N SER A 79 4.30 -7.88 6.02
CA SER A 79 5.18 -6.76 5.69
C SER A 79 5.98 -6.24 6.88
N GLY A 80 5.47 -6.37 8.11
CA GLY A 80 6.21 -6.01 9.33
C GLY A 80 7.34 -6.97 9.68
N GLU A 81 7.29 -8.22 9.20
CA GLU A 81 8.39 -9.19 9.34
C GLU A 81 9.51 -8.88 8.35
N PHE A 82 9.18 -8.31 7.19
CA PHE A 82 10.13 -7.92 6.14
C PHE A 82 10.70 -6.51 6.34
N TRP A 83 9.82 -5.54 6.58
CA TRP A 83 10.14 -4.14 6.82
C TRP A 83 9.47 -3.65 8.12
N PRO A 84 10.12 -3.85 9.28
CA PRO A 84 9.52 -3.50 10.57
C PRO A 84 9.20 -2.01 10.70
N ASN A 85 7.95 -1.68 11.02
CA ASN A 85 7.41 -0.33 11.18
C ASN A 85 7.50 0.58 9.94
N HIS A 86 7.56 0.01 8.73
CA HIS A 86 7.61 0.84 7.53
C HIS A 86 6.30 1.63 7.33
N PRO A 87 6.38 2.87 6.82
CA PRO A 87 5.21 3.68 6.50
C PRO A 87 4.44 3.08 5.32
N CYS A 88 3.12 3.03 5.44
CA CYS A 88 2.25 2.65 4.32
C CYS A 88 1.48 3.86 3.80
N CYS A 89 0.30 4.16 4.33
CA CYS A 89 -0.51 5.30 3.89
C CYS A 89 -0.09 6.62 4.53
N ILE A 90 -0.24 7.68 3.74
CA ILE A 90 -0.02 9.07 4.10
C ILE A 90 -1.24 9.91 3.67
N ILE A 91 -1.30 11.14 4.17
CA ILE A 91 -2.15 12.19 3.60
C ILE A 91 -1.26 13.10 2.75
N ALA A 92 -1.58 13.21 1.47
CA ALA A 92 -0.97 14.16 0.57
C ALA A 92 -1.89 15.37 0.37
N ALA A 93 -1.29 16.55 0.20
CA ALA A 93 -1.96 17.76 -0.26
C ALA A 93 -1.27 18.26 -1.54
N ASN A 94 -2.03 18.76 -2.52
CA ASN A 94 -1.45 19.50 -3.62
C ASN A 94 -0.71 20.74 -3.09
N ALA A 95 0.50 21.01 -3.60
CA ALA A 95 1.37 22.04 -3.05
C ALA A 95 0.77 23.45 -3.18
N ASP A 96 0.24 23.79 -4.35
CA ASP A 96 -0.40 25.10 -4.59
C ASP A 96 -1.66 25.25 -3.72
N PHE A 97 -2.48 24.21 -3.60
CA PHE A 97 -3.64 24.21 -2.71
C PHE A 97 -3.23 24.41 -1.25
N ALA A 98 -2.16 23.76 -0.79
CA ALA A 98 -1.68 23.88 0.57
C ALA A 98 -1.13 25.29 0.87
N GLU A 99 -0.45 25.92 -0.10
CA GLU A 99 0.01 27.31 -0.01
C GLU A 99 -1.16 28.32 0.01
N ASP A 100 -2.18 28.12 -0.83
CA ASP A 100 -3.34 29.01 -0.93
C ASP A 100 -4.35 28.82 0.20
N HIS A 101 -4.42 27.61 0.77
CA HIS A 101 -5.42 27.21 1.76
C HIS A 101 -4.83 26.48 2.98
N PRO A 102 -3.79 27.03 3.65
CA PRO A 102 -3.10 26.34 4.74
C PRO A 102 -4.05 26.03 5.91
N GLU A 103 -5.01 26.92 6.21
CA GLU A 103 -6.01 26.68 7.26
C GLU A 103 -6.91 25.47 6.95
N LEU A 104 -7.28 25.24 5.68
CA LEU A 104 -8.09 24.08 5.29
C LEU A 104 -7.31 22.78 5.43
N VAL A 105 -6.03 22.79 5.04
CA VAL A 105 -5.14 21.64 5.24
C VAL A 105 -5.01 21.35 6.74
N THR A 106 -4.65 22.34 7.56
CA THR A 106 -4.49 22.15 9.01
C THR A 106 -5.77 21.63 9.67
N ARG A 107 -6.95 22.16 9.32
CA ARG A 107 -8.23 21.69 9.89
C ARG A 107 -8.60 20.27 9.44
N THR A 108 -8.23 19.90 8.21
CA THR A 108 -8.39 18.52 7.71
C THR A 108 -7.50 17.57 8.49
N ILE A 109 -6.25 17.96 8.78
CA ILE A 109 -5.33 17.21 9.61
C ILE A 109 -5.83 17.11 11.06
N ALA A 110 -6.39 18.18 11.64
CA ALA A 110 -6.98 18.13 12.98
C ALA A 110 -8.13 17.11 13.09
N ALA A 111 -8.98 17.01 12.07
CA ALA A 111 -10.02 16.00 12.00
C ALA A 111 -9.46 14.57 11.88
N HIS A 112 -8.36 14.39 11.12
CA HIS A 112 -7.65 13.11 11.00
C HIS A 112 -7.02 12.67 12.33
N VAL A 113 -6.36 13.59 13.03
CA VAL A 113 -5.75 13.35 14.35
C VAL A 113 -6.82 12.92 15.34
N GLU A 114 -7.90 13.70 15.50
CA GLU A 114 -8.98 13.37 16.44
C GLU A 114 -9.66 12.03 16.11
N ALA A 115 -9.85 11.72 14.82
CA ALA A 115 -10.40 10.43 14.41
C ALA A 115 -9.45 9.27 14.73
N THR A 116 -8.15 9.47 14.57
CA THR A 116 -7.13 8.47 14.89
C THR A 116 -7.06 8.22 16.39
N ASP A 117 -7.03 9.29 17.20
CA ASP A 117 -7.07 9.20 18.66
C ASP A 117 -8.30 8.43 19.15
N TRP A 118 -9.47 8.72 18.58
CA TRP A 118 -10.70 7.99 18.92
C TRP A 118 -10.60 6.50 18.60
N ILE A 119 -9.98 6.13 17.46
CA ILE A 119 -9.77 4.71 17.11
C ILE A 119 -8.84 4.04 18.11
N LEU A 120 -7.72 4.69 18.45
CA LEU A 120 -6.75 4.16 19.40
C LEU A 120 -7.37 3.95 20.78
N GLU A 121 -8.09 4.95 21.29
CA GLU A 121 -8.83 4.86 22.57
C GLU A 121 -9.89 3.76 22.52
N THR A 122 -10.61 3.63 21.40
CA THR A 122 -11.64 2.59 21.22
C THR A 122 -11.04 1.19 21.23
N ILE A 123 -9.87 0.99 20.63
CA ILE A 123 -9.17 -0.31 20.64
C ILE A 123 -8.63 -0.63 22.03
N GLU A 124 -8.02 0.35 22.71
CA GLU A 124 -7.50 0.20 24.08
C GLU A 124 -8.62 -0.19 25.06
N ASN A 125 -9.80 0.41 24.88
CA ASN A 125 -10.96 0.24 25.76
C ASN A 125 -11.99 -0.79 25.24
N LYS A 126 -11.65 -1.66 24.29
CA LYS A 126 -12.61 -2.58 23.66
C LYS A 126 -13.38 -3.49 24.65
N ASP A 127 -12.79 -3.80 25.81
CA ASP A 127 -13.41 -4.64 26.84
C ASP A 127 -14.27 -3.83 27.85
N THR A 128 -13.96 -2.53 28.01
CA THR A 128 -14.65 -1.62 28.96
C THR A 128 -15.73 -0.78 28.29
N GLU A 129 -15.57 -0.48 27.00
CA GLU A 129 -16.49 0.28 26.14
C GLU A 129 -16.83 -0.48 24.85
N PRO A 130 -17.48 -1.66 24.95
CA PRO A 130 -17.70 -2.55 23.81
C PRO A 130 -18.60 -1.97 22.72
N ASP A 131 -19.44 -0.97 23.05
CA ASP A 131 -20.31 -0.30 22.08
C ASP A 131 -19.49 0.52 21.07
N ASN A 132 -18.44 1.23 21.52
CA ASN A 132 -17.54 1.98 20.64
C ASN A 132 -16.77 1.05 19.72
N TYR A 133 -16.27 -0.07 20.25
CA TYR A 133 -15.56 -1.06 19.44
C TYR A 133 -16.49 -1.73 18.42
N THR A 134 -17.73 -2.05 18.81
CA THR A 134 -18.74 -2.57 17.88
C THR A 134 -19.00 -1.57 16.75
N LEU A 135 -19.19 -0.29 17.09
CA LEU A 135 -19.40 0.77 16.10
C LEU A 135 -18.20 0.92 15.16
N LEU A 136 -16.96 0.87 15.69
CA LEU A 136 -15.74 0.85 14.88
C LEU A 136 -15.77 -0.29 13.87
N LEU A 137 -15.99 -1.53 14.32
CA LEU A 137 -16.04 -2.69 13.43
C LEU A 137 -17.13 -2.57 12.36
N GLU A 138 -18.32 -2.06 12.70
CA GLU A 138 -19.42 -1.85 11.76
C GLU A 138 -19.07 -0.79 10.71
N MET A 139 -18.42 0.30 11.10
CA MET A 139 -17.92 1.31 10.16
C MET A 139 -16.90 0.72 9.18
N GLY A 140 -15.94 -0.06 9.68
CA GLY A 140 -14.95 -0.73 8.86
C GLY A 140 -15.59 -1.75 7.91
N ALA A 141 -16.60 -2.48 8.37
CA ALA A 141 -17.32 -3.49 7.59
C ALA A 141 -18.09 -2.84 6.44
N ALA A 142 -18.81 -1.76 6.72
CA ALA A 142 -19.54 -0.99 5.73
C ALA A 142 -18.62 -0.37 4.67
N PHE A 143 -17.48 0.18 5.09
CA PHE A 143 -16.53 0.83 4.19
C PHE A 143 -15.78 -0.16 3.28
N SER A 144 -15.32 -1.28 3.85
CA SER A 144 -14.57 -2.31 3.11
C SER A 144 -15.45 -3.28 2.32
N GLY A 145 -16.74 -3.33 2.61
CA GLY A 145 -17.63 -4.38 2.11
C GLY A 145 -17.24 -5.75 2.63
N ARG A 146 -16.72 -5.83 3.87
CA ARG A 146 -16.35 -7.07 4.59
C ARG A 146 -17.15 -7.18 5.87
N ASN A 147 -17.01 -8.32 6.58
CA ASN A 147 -17.67 -8.51 7.88
C ASN A 147 -16.80 -7.98 9.03
N THR A 148 -17.41 -7.81 10.21
CA THR A 148 -16.73 -7.29 11.40
C THR A 148 -15.60 -8.20 11.91
N THR A 149 -15.65 -9.51 11.64
CA THR A 149 -14.56 -10.44 11.97
C THR A 149 -13.31 -10.16 11.14
N VAL A 150 -13.46 -9.90 9.83
CA VAL A 150 -12.37 -9.47 8.96
C VAL A 150 -11.78 -8.16 9.45
N VAL A 151 -12.62 -7.17 9.76
CA VAL A 151 -12.16 -5.86 10.25
C VAL A 151 -11.39 -6.01 11.58
N ALA A 152 -11.87 -6.85 12.50
CA ALA A 152 -11.19 -7.10 13.76
C ALA A 152 -9.80 -7.72 13.54
N ALA A 153 -9.69 -8.72 12.66
CA ALA A 153 -8.41 -9.32 12.29
C ALA A 153 -7.46 -8.32 11.63
N SER A 154 -7.98 -7.46 10.75
CA SER A 154 -7.18 -6.41 10.09
C SER A 154 -6.51 -5.46 11.06
N LEU A 155 -7.19 -5.10 12.16
CA LEU A 155 -6.64 -4.21 13.19
C LEU A 155 -5.47 -4.83 13.97
N GLU A 156 -5.23 -6.15 13.87
CA GLU A 156 -4.10 -6.83 14.50
C GLU A 156 -2.81 -6.75 13.67
N HIS A 157 -2.92 -6.36 12.39
CA HIS A 157 -1.81 -6.42 11.42
C HIS A 157 -1.32 -5.04 10.96
N MET A 158 -1.92 -3.95 11.44
CA MET A 158 -1.55 -2.58 11.10
C MET A 158 -1.55 -1.71 12.35
N THR A 159 -0.69 -0.69 12.38
CA THR A 159 -0.74 0.33 13.43
C THR A 159 -1.18 1.65 12.80
N LEU A 160 -2.33 2.16 13.24
CA LEU A 160 -2.82 3.48 12.85
C LEU A 160 -2.13 4.54 13.71
N LEU A 161 -1.68 5.61 13.06
CA LEU A 161 -0.96 6.73 13.69
C LEU A 161 -0.96 7.94 12.76
N TYR A 162 -0.48 9.09 13.24
CA TYR A 162 -0.44 10.31 12.42
C TYR A 162 0.89 11.05 12.45
N GLU A 163 1.78 10.68 13.37
CA GLU A 163 3.04 11.38 13.58
C GLU A 163 4.00 11.19 12.41
N ILE A 164 4.68 12.28 12.07
CA ILE A 164 5.84 12.26 11.18
C ILE A 164 7.08 12.36 12.08
N ASN A 165 8.01 11.43 11.94
CA ASN A 165 9.26 11.41 12.70
C ASN A 165 10.46 11.11 11.79
N GLU A 166 11.67 11.10 12.34
CA GLU A 166 12.87 10.83 11.55
C GLU A 166 12.89 9.42 10.95
N GLN A 167 12.38 8.41 11.65
CA GLN A 167 12.27 7.05 11.11
C GLN A 167 11.35 7.02 9.87
N PHE A 168 10.25 7.78 9.88
CA PHE A 168 9.38 7.93 8.73
C PHE A 168 10.15 8.51 7.53
N LYS A 169 10.91 9.60 7.74
CA LYS A 169 11.72 10.23 6.68
C LYS A 169 12.81 9.30 6.16
N ASP A 170 13.53 8.61 7.05
CA ASP A 170 14.54 7.60 6.70
C ASP A 170 13.95 6.50 5.80
N TYR A 171 12.73 6.04 6.10
CA TYR A 171 12.04 5.08 5.24
C TYR A 171 11.68 5.66 3.87
N LEU A 172 11.28 6.93 3.77
CA LEU A 172 11.01 7.56 2.47
C LEU A 172 12.28 7.73 1.64
N VAL A 173 13.42 8.02 2.28
CA VAL A 173 14.74 8.05 1.61
C VAL A 173 15.04 6.65 1.08
N ASN A 174 14.99 5.62 1.92
CA ASN A 174 15.27 4.24 1.51
C ASN A 174 14.34 3.77 0.38
N PHE A 175 13.03 4.01 0.49
CA PHE A 175 12.10 3.68 -0.59
C PHE A 175 12.44 4.40 -1.89
N THR A 176 12.87 5.66 -1.82
CA THR A 176 13.26 6.41 -3.02
C THR A 176 14.51 5.82 -3.66
N GLU A 177 15.51 5.44 -2.87
CA GLU A 177 16.72 4.75 -3.35
C GLU A 177 16.38 3.38 -3.95
N ASP A 178 15.55 2.57 -3.27
CA ASP A 178 15.07 1.29 -3.80
C ASP A 178 14.35 1.49 -5.15
N PHE A 179 13.59 2.57 -5.31
CA PHE A 179 12.96 2.88 -6.59
C PHE A 179 13.95 3.29 -7.68
N ILE A 180 15.08 3.89 -7.33
CA ILE A 180 16.15 4.19 -8.28
C ILE A 180 16.84 2.89 -8.70
N ASP A 181 17.21 2.05 -7.73
CA ASP A 181 17.88 0.77 -7.96
C ASP A 181 17.02 -0.22 -8.77
N LEU A 182 15.70 -0.21 -8.54
CA LEU A 182 14.71 -1.03 -9.27
C LEU A 182 14.21 -0.37 -10.58
N GLU A 183 14.88 0.68 -11.04
CA GLU A 183 14.59 1.41 -12.29
C GLU A 183 13.13 1.93 -12.39
N GLN A 184 12.49 2.20 -11.26
CA GLN A 184 11.13 2.79 -11.21
C GLN A 184 11.17 4.33 -11.22
N THR A 185 12.30 4.93 -10.84
CA THR A 185 12.63 6.35 -10.96
C THR A 185 14.13 6.51 -11.25
N SER A 186 14.70 7.72 -11.16
CA SER A 186 16.15 7.94 -11.33
C SER A 186 16.62 9.21 -10.63
N ASP A 187 17.93 9.32 -10.37
CA ASP A 187 18.58 10.58 -9.96
C ASP A 187 18.25 11.74 -10.91
N ALA A 188 18.14 11.43 -12.22
CA ALA A 188 17.76 12.41 -13.23
C ALA A 188 16.33 12.94 -13.02
N ALA A 189 15.39 12.11 -12.55
CA ALA A 189 14.04 12.54 -12.21
C ALA A 189 14.02 13.40 -10.95
N VAL A 190 14.78 13.03 -9.91
CA VAL A 190 14.96 13.82 -8.68
C VAL A 190 15.49 15.22 -9.01
N THR A 191 16.58 15.30 -9.75
CA THR A 191 17.18 16.58 -10.17
C THR A 191 16.30 17.38 -11.13
N ALA A 192 15.54 16.72 -12.01
CA ALA A 192 14.59 17.39 -12.91
C ALA A 192 13.40 18.03 -12.17
N ARG A 193 13.07 17.56 -10.96
CA ARG A 193 12.11 18.19 -10.06
C ARG A 193 12.70 19.32 -9.22
N GLY A 194 14.02 19.54 -9.31
CA GLY A 194 14.72 20.64 -8.66
C GLY A 194 15.38 20.27 -7.34
N TYR A 195 15.36 18.99 -6.95
CA TYR A 195 16.01 18.52 -5.73
C TYR A 195 17.49 18.20 -5.99
N SER A 196 18.32 18.49 -4.99
CA SER A 196 19.77 18.31 -5.05
C SER A 196 20.24 16.90 -4.64
N SER A 197 19.44 16.18 -3.86
CA SER A 197 19.61 14.77 -3.51
C SER A 197 18.26 14.14 -3.14
N VAL A 198 18.25 12.83 -2.84
CA VAL A 198 17.07 12.14 -2.32
C VAL A 198 16.67 12.66 -0.94
N GLU A 199 17.64 12.99 -0.08
CA GLU A 199 17.38 13.58 1.24
C GLU A 199 16.75 14.97 1.11
N ASP A 200 17.27 15.83 0.23
CA ASP A 200 16.70 17.15 -0.05
C ASP A 200 15.27 17.06 -0.62
N PHE A 201 15.01 16.04 -1.45
CA PHE A 201 13.66 15.70 -1.88
C PHE A 201 12.77 15.36 -0.69
N VAL A 202 13.13 14.40 0.16
CA VAL A 202 12.29 13.97 1.29
C VAL A 202 12.07 15.10 2.29
N ASP A 203 13.09 15.89 2.62
CA ASP A 203 13.00 17.04 3.51
C ASP A 203 12.04 18.12 2.98
N THR A 204 11.94 18.28 1.66
CA THR A 204 10.99 19.23 1.03
C THR A 204 9.61 18.62 0.82
N PHE A 205 9.55 17.31 0.57
CA PHE A 205 8.33 16.59 0.23
C PHE A 205 7.43 16.36 1.45
N VAL A 206 8.03 16.31 2.64
CA VAL A 206 7.35 16.12 3.93
C VAL A 206 7.19 17.48 4.64
N ASP A 207 5.95 17.86 4.94
CA ASP A 207 5.61 19.08 5.68
C ASP A 207 4.80 18.73 6.93
N ASP A 208 5.50 18.57 8.06
CA ASP A 208 4.92 18.25 9.36
C ASP A 208 4.37 19.47 10.12
N SER A 209 4.54 20.69 9.59
CA SER A 209 4.07 21.92 10.24
C SER A 209 2.55 21.98 10.40
N TYR A 210 1.81 21.27 9.55
CA TYR A 210 0.36 21.13 9.64
C TYR A 210 -0.07 20.32 10.88
N LEU A 211 0.68 19.28 11.26
CA LEU A 211 0.42 18.50 12.47
C LEU A 211 0.65 19.34 13.74
N GLU A 212 1.77 20.07 13.79
CA GLU A 212 2.07 20.97 14.91
C GLU A 212 1.00 22.05 15.07
N THR A 213 0.57 22.64 13.97
CA THR A 213 -0.45 23.70 13.99
C THR A 213 -1.82 23.15 14.35
N ALA A 214 -2.18 21.95 13.86
CA ALA A 214 -3.45 21.29 14.15
C ALA A 214 -3.68 21.10 15.66
N ALA A 215 -2.63 20.75 16.40
CA ALA A 215 -2.69 20.60 17.87
C ALA A 215 -3.06 21.90 18.62
N THR A 216 -2.96 23.06 17.96
CA THR A 216 -3.25 24.38 18.57
C THR A 216 -4.59 24.98 18.13
N LEU A 217 -5.25 24.39 17.13
CA LEU A 217 -6.52 24.88 16.61
C LEU A 217 -7.70 24.48 17.49
N ASN A 218 -8.77 25.26 17.38
CA ASN A 218 -10.07 24.92 17.94
C ASN A 218 -11.04 24.53 16.81
N LYS A 219 -11.99 23.66 17.15
CA LYS A 219 -13.16 23.36 16.31
C LYS A 219 -13.87 24.63 15.87
N SER A 220 -14.50 24.57 14.71
CA SER A 220 -15.17 25.73 14.10
C SER A 220 -16.69 25.65 14.28
N ASP A 221 -17.32 26.80 14.55
CA ASP A 221 -18.78 26.90 14.55
C ASP A 221 -19.39 26.90 13.14
N SER A 222 -18.57 27.13 12.10
CA SER A 222 -19.00 27.24 10.71
C SER A 222 -18.03 26.58 9.73
N ILE A 223 -18.53 26.21 8.55
CA ILE A 223 -17.68 25.74 7.45
C ILE A 223 -16.86 26.92 6.91
N VAL A 224 -15.54 26.77 6.89
CA VAL A 224 -14.59 27.79 6.41
C VAL A 224 -14.13 27.51 4.97
N GLY A 225 -14.36 26.29 4.45
CA GLY A 225 -14.12 25.96 3.05
C GLY A 225 -14.36 24.50 2.71
N THR A 226 -14.04 24.12 1.48
CA THR A 226 -14.26 22.78 0.93
C THR A 226 -12.94 22.15 0.52
N VAL A 227 -12.77 20.86 0.81
CA VAL A 227 -11.64 20.04 0.36
C VAL A 227 -12.18 18.89 -0.50
N ARG A 228 -11.62 18.71 -1.70
CA ARG A 228 -11.84 17.53 -2.55
C ARG A 228 -10.89 16.43 -2.11
N LEU A 229 -11.38 15.49 -1.31
CA LEU A 229 -10.56 14.47 -0.64
C LEU A 229 -10.65 13.11 -1.36
N GLY A 230 -9.54 12.68 -1.94
CA GLY A 230 -9.37 11.34 -2.52
C GLY A 230 -9.08 10.26 -1.48
N TYR A 231 -9.52 9.03 -1.74
CA TYR A 231 -9.29 7.87 -0.87
C TYR A 231 -9.39 6.56 -1.66
N LEU A 232 -8.84 5.49 -1.10
CA LEU A 232 -8.84 4.16 -1.72
C LEU A 232 -10.11 3.38 -1.39
N GLN A 233 -10.53 2.53 -2.32
CA GLN A 233 -11.69 1.67 -2.15
C GLN A 233 -11.42 0.62 -1.06
N GLY A 234 -12.13 0.74 0.06
CA GLY A 234 -12.18 -0.28 1.12
C GLY A 234 -10.88 -0.51 1.88
N ASP A 235 -9.90 0.38 1.75
CA ASP A 235 -8.58 0.29 2.40
C ASP A 235 -8.64 0.69 3.88
N LEU A 236 -8.57 -0.30 4.78
CA LEU A 236 -8.66 -0.05 6.22
C LEU A 236 -7.43 0.67 6.79
N HIS A 237 -6.35 0.85 6.03
CA HIS A 237 -5.30 1.78 6.43
C HIS A 237 -5.85 3.20 6.61
N GLN A 238 -6.90 3.56 5.86
CA GLN A 238 -7.49 4.90 5.83
C GLN A 238 -8.65 5.05 6.84
N PHE A 239 -8.65 4.26 7.92
CA PHE A 239 -9.79 4.14 8.83
C PHE A 239 -10.17 5.47 9.50
N ALA A 240 -9.17 6.29 9.84
CA ALA A 240 -9.38 7.63 10.40
C ALA A 240 -10.31 8.48 9.53
N ARG A 241 -10.20 8.39 8.19
CA ARG A 241 -11.13 9.09 7.27
C ARG A 241 -12.56 8.56 7.37
N VAL A 242 -12.74 7.26 7.58
CA VAL A 242 -14.08 6.65 7.73
C VAL A 242 -14.73 7.13 9.03
N VAL A 243 -13.98 7.11 10.13
CA VAL A 243 -14.41 7.65 11.42
C VAL A 243 -14.71 9.15 11.29
N ALA A 244 -13.83 9.91 10.63
CA ALA A 244 -14.00 11.34 10.45
C ALA A 244 -15.19 11.73 9.57
N THR A 245 -15.66 10.83 8.69
CA THR A 245 -16.86 11.06 7.86
C THR A 245 -18.15 10.54 8.48
N ASN A 246 -18.07 9.80 9.59
CA ASN A 246 -19.24 9.27 10.27
C ASN A 246 -20.01 10.39 11.00
N VAL A 247 -21.33 10.46 10.74
CA VAL A 247 -22.24 11.44 11.36
C VAL A 247 -22.99 10.89 12.57
N THR A 248 -23.11 9.56 12.68
CA THR A 248 -23.91 8.87 13.71
C THR A 248 -23.16 8.75 15.03
N MET A 249 -21.82 8.77 15.01
CA MET A 249 -20.97 8.78 16.20
C MET A 249 -21.27 9.93 17.16
N TRP A 250 -21.85 11.01 16.65
CA TRP A 250 -22.05 12.26 17.38
C TRP A 250 -23.50 12.47 17.81
N GLU A 251 -24.37 11.47 17.66
CA GLU A 251 -25.76 11.52 18.12
C GLU A 251 -25.84 11.79 19.63
N GLY A 252 -26.72 12.70 20.04
CA GLY A 252 -26.84 13.10 21.45
C GLY A 252 -25.72 14.03 21.96
N THR A 253 -24.76 14.42 21.11
CA THR A 253 -23.75 15.45 21.42
C THR A 253 -24.12 16.80 20.81
N ALA A 254 -23.34 17.85 21.10
CA ALA A 254 -23.50 19.16 20.44
C ALA A 254 -23.20 19.13 18.92
N TYR A 255 -22.66 18.02 18.42
CA TYR A 255 -22.27 17.81 17.02
C TYR A 255 -23.20 16.84 16.27
N GLU A 256 -24.38 16.56 16.81
CA GLU A 256 -25.37 15.70 16.16
C GLU A 256 -25.63 16.14 14.71
N GLY A 257 -25.55 15.18 13.78
CA GLY A 257 -25.68 15.41 12.34
C GLY A 257 -24.46 16.02 11.65
N LYS A 258 -23.33 16.20 12.35
CA LYS A 258 -22.06 16.68 11.78
C LYS A 258 -20.99 15.60 11.87
N ASN A 259 -20.26 15.37 10.78
CA ASN A 259 -19.04 14.56 10.80
C ASN A 259 -17.85 15.37 11.35
N LEU A 260 -16.72 14.73 11.68
CA LEU A 260 -15.56 15.42 12.28
C LEU A 260 -15.00 16.52 11.38
N PHE A 261 -14.94 16.31 10.07
CA PHE A 261 -14.49 17.35 9.14
C PHE A 261 -15.32 18.64 9.30
N ALA A 262 -16.65 18.50 9.32
CA ALA A 262 -17.57 19.63 9.52
C ALA A 262 -17.43 20.26 10.90
N GLN A 263 -17.15 19.47 11.95
CA GLN A 263 -16.84 20.00 13.29
C GLN A 263 -15.55 20.83 13.31
N TRP A 264 -14.56 20.47 12.49
CA TRP A 264 -13.34 21.23 12.28
C TRP A 264 -13.49 22.38 11.28
N GLY A 265 -14.66 22.54 10.67
CA GLY A 265 -14.98 23.61 9.73
C GLY A 265 -14.69 23.29 8.27
N VAL A 266 -14.44 22.02 7.93
CA VAL A 266 -14.14 21.58 6.57
C VAL A 266 -15.34 20.83 5.99
N GLU A 267 -15.83 21.28 4.85
CA GLU A 267 -16.72 20.48 4.02
C GLU A 267 -15.87 19.56 3.15
N VAL A 268 -16.04 18.24 3.27
CA VAL A 268 -15.32 17.29 2.42
C VAL A 268 -16.23 16.84 1.29
N THR A 269 -15.78 17.06 0.06
CA THR A 269 -16.34 16.38 -1.11
C THR A 269 -15.38 15.28 -1.51
N SER A 270 -15.88 14.06 -1.69
CA SER A 270 -15.03 12.97 -2.15
C SER A 270 -15.52 12.50 -3.53
N PRO A 271 -14.64 12.47 -4.56
CA PRO A 271 -14.95 11.72 -5.76
C PRO A 271 -15.12 10.22 -5.43
N SER A 272 -15.57 9.44 -6.41
CA SER A 272 -15.66 7.98 -6.25
C SER A 272 -14.34 7.40 -5.75
N PRO A 273 -14.37 6.33 -4.92
CA PRO A 273 -13.15 5.73 -4.39
C PRO A 273 -12.22 5.25 -5.50
N TYR A 274 -10.92 5.37 -5.28
CA TYR A 274 -9.89 4.96 -6.24
C TYR A 274 -9.44 3.52 -5.99
N ALA A 275 -9.07 2.82 -7.06
CA ALA A 275 -8.68 1.42 -6.98
C ALA A 275 -7.30 1.20 -6.32
N ASN A 276 -6.38 2.16 -6.44
CA ASN A 276 -5.01 2.10 -5.91
C ASN A 276 -4.37 3.50 -5.86
N GLY A 277 -3.21 3.62 -5.20
CA GLY A 277 -2.48 4.88 -5.05
C GLY A 277 -2.13 5.59 -6.38
N PRO A 278 -1.67 4.90 -7.44
CA PRO A 278 -1.46 5.52 -8.75
C PRO A 278 -2.71 6.21 -9.32
N ALA A 279 -3.90 5.67 -9.09
CA ALA A 279 -5.16 6.30 -9.50
C ALA A 279 -5.48 7.57 -8.68
N VAL A 280 -5.13 7.61 -7.39
CA VAL A 280 -5.21 8.84 -6.57
C VAL A 280 -4.26 9.90 -7.12
N MET A 281 -3.03 9.52 -7.46
CA MET A 281 -2.08 10.48 -8.03
C MET A 281 -2.45 10.98 -9.44
N LEU A 282 -3.15 10.17 -10.23
CA LEU A 282 -3.75 10.66 -11.48
C LEU A 282 -4.85 11.70 -11.21
N ALA A 283 -5.61 11.53 -10.12
CA ALA A 283 -6.62 12.51 -9.72
C ALA A 283 -6.00 13.84 -9.25
N PHE A 284 -4.83 13.81 -8.59
CA PHE A 284 -4.04 15.02 -8.37
C PHE A 284 -3.62 15.66 -9.70
N ASP A 285 -2.94 14.91 -10.58
CA ASP A 285 -2.45 15.41 -11.87
C ASP A 285 -3.55 16.04 -12.76
N THR A 286 -4.76 15.50 -12.68
CA THR A 286 -5.94 15.96 -13.43
C THR A 286 -6.79 17.01 -12.69
N ASP A 287 -6.32 17.53 -11.56
CA ASP A 287 -7.01 18.55 -10.74
C ASP A 287 -8.43 18.12 -10.32
N VAL A 288 -8.59 16.85 -9.95
CA VAL A 288 -9.86 16.29 -9.46
C VAL A 288 -9.92 16.35 -7.93
N ILE A 289 -8.78 16.29 -7.25
CA ILE A 289 -8.67 16.30 -5.78
C ILE A 289 -7.62 17.32 -5.31
N ASP A 290 -7.85 17.85 -4.10
CA ASP A 290 -6.97 18.80 -3.41
C ASP A 290 -6.05 18.09 -2.42
N MET A 291 -6.58 17.05 -1.77
CA MET A 291 -5.90 16.21 -0.79
C MET A 291 -6.28 14.74 -1.01
N GLY A 292 -5.46 13.81 -0.53
CA GLY A 292 -5.73 12.39 -0.73
C GLY A 292 -5.04 11.46 0.26
N TYR A 293 -5.73 10.40 0.66
CA TYR A 293 -5.16 9.26 1.36
C TYR A 293 -4.64 8.23 0.34
N LEU A 294 -3.35 7.90 0.43
CA LEU A 294 -2.70 6.93 -0.46
C LEU A 294 -1.37 6.43 0.14
N GLY A 295 -0.80 5.37 -0.42
CA GLY A 295 0.53 4.88 -0.02
C GLY A 295 1.65 5.90 -0.27
N SER A 296 2.68 5.92 0.58
CA SER A 296 3.87 6.75 0.37
C SER A 296 4.65 6.37 -0.90
N PRO A 297 4.81 5.08 -1.28
CA PRO A 297 5.43 4.73 -2.55
C PRO A 297 4.81 5.32 -3.83
N PRO A 298 3.49 5.21 -4.09
CA PRO A 298 2.91 5.85 -5.26
C PRO A 298 3.00 7.37 -5.20
N ALA A 299 2.99 7.98 -4.00
CA ALA A 299 3.22 9.41 -3.84
C ALA A 299 4.63 9.81 -4.30
N ILE A 300 5.67 9.12 -3.82
CA ILE A 300 7.08 9.34 -4.21
C ILE A 300 7.26 9.18 -5.73
N VAL A 301 6.96 7.99 -6.25
CA VAL A 301 7.29 7.63 -7.64
C VAL A 301 6.55 8.53 -8.61
N LYS A 302 5.27 8.80 -8.38
CA LYS A 302 4.49 9.61 -9.30
C LYS A 302 4.85 11.08 -9.21
N HIS A 303 5.17 11.59 -8.02
CA HIS A 303 5.67 12.96 -7.85
C HIS A 303 7.01 13.17 -8.56
N LEU A 304 7.94 12.20 -8.49
CA LEU A 304 9.24 12.31 -9.16
C LEU A 304 9.12 12.14 -10.68
N ASN A 305 8.29 11.20 -11.14
CA ASN A 305 8.18 10.87 -12.56
C ASN A 305 7.23 11.79 -13.35
N VAL A 306 6.37 12.55 -12.67
CA VAL A 306 5.43 13.49 -13.31
C VAL A 306 5.72 14.90 -12.80
N ASN A 307 6.02 15.79 -13.73
CA ASN A 307 6.35 17.19 -13.45
C ASN A 307 5.33 18.12 -14.11
N THR A 308 4.07 18.02 -13.66
CA THR A 308 3.00 18.97 -13.98
C THR A 308 2.78 19.88 -12.77
N ALA A 309 2.05 21.00 -12.95
CA ALA A 309 1.70 21.87 -11.83
C ALA A 309 0.89 21.12 -10.76
N ASN A 310 0.00 20.22 -11.15
CA ASN A 310 -0.90 19.54 -10.22
C ASN A 310 -0.31 18.26 -9.60
N SER A 311 0.79 17.74 -10.15
CA SER A 311 1.50 16.57 -9.59
C SER A 311 2.45 16.95 -8.45
N ASP A 312 2.66 18.25 -8.20
CA ASP A 312 3.39 18.71 -7.03
C ASP A 312 2.52 18.59 -5.77
N ILE A 313 2.97 17.76 -4.83
CA ILE A 313 2.25 17.44 -3.59
C ILE A 313 3.21 17.49 -2.40
N ARG A 314 2.67 17.61 -1.20
CA ARG A 314 3.38 17.46 0.08
C ARG A 314 2.71 16.37 0.91
N ILE A 315 3.51 15.56 1.59
CA ILE A 315 3.04 14.68 2.66
C ILE A 315 2.81 15.54 3.88
N VAL A 316 1.59 15.56 4.40
CA VAL A 316 1.17 16.44 5.51
C VAL A 316 0.78 15.67 6.78
N ALA A 317 0.63 14.34 6.68
CA ALA A 317 0.50 13.45 7.84
C ALA A 317 0.80 12.00 7.43
N GLN A 318 1.21 11.19 8.40
CA GLN A 318 1.17 9.74 8.28
C GLN A 318 -0.26 9.23 8.59
N VAL A 319 -0.57 8.01 8.16
CA VAL A 319 -1.88 7.38 8.42
C VAL A 319 -1.72 6.02 9.09
N ASN A 320 -0.73 5.23 8.66
CA ASN A 320 -0.42 3.94 9.27
C ASN A 320 1.00 3.47 8.97
N VAL A 321 1.43 2.46 9.74
CA VAL A 321 2.53 1.57 9.39
C VAL A 321 2.01 0.14 9.20
N GLU A 322 2.71 -0.62 8.36
CA GLU A 322 2.46 -2.04 8.09
C GLU A 322 1.04 -2.35 7.55
N GLY A 323 0.55 -3.58 7.75
CA GLY A 323 -0.75 -4.02 7.25
C GLY A 323 -0.78 -4.52 5.81
N SER A 324 0.36 -4.97 5.28
CA SER A 324 0.44 -5.69 4.01
C SER A 324 0.98 -7.11 4.21
N ALA A 325 0.72 -8.01 3.26
CA ALA A 325 1.25 -9.37 3.29
C ALA A 325 1.40 -9.97 1.90
N ILE A 326 2.31 -10.92 1.79
CA ILE A 326 2.28 -11.95 0.73
C ILE A 326 1.33 -13.04 1.22
N VAL A 327 0.15 -13.12 0.63
CA VAL A 327 -0.88 -14.12 0.95
C VAL A 327 -0.92 -15.16 -0.16
N VAL A 328 -0.84 -16.44 0.19
CA VAL A 328 -0.71 -17.54 -0.77
C VAL A 328 -1.72 -18.64 -0.49
N ASN A 329 -2.04 -19.42 -1.53
CA ASN A 329 -2.88 -20.61 -1.38
C ASN A 329 -2.21 -21.71 -0.53
N ALA A 330 -2.96 -22.77 -0.23
CA ALA A 330 -2.46 -23.86 0.61
C ALA A 330 -1.31 -24.70 -0.02
N ASP A 331 -1.01 -24.56 -1.31
CA ASP A 331 0.05 -25.33 -1.97
C ASP A 331 1.45 -24.75 -1.75
N ILE A 332 1.56 -23.49 -1.31
CA ILE A 332 2.83 -22.80 -1.05
C ILE A 332 3.03 -22.76 0.46
N GLN A 333 4.02 -23.47 1.00
CA GLN A 333 4.26 -23.57 2.44
C GLN A 333 5.57 -22.90 2.87
N THR A 334 6.54 -22.78 1.96
CA THR A 334 7.80 -22.10 2.19
C THR A 334 8.09 -21.09 1.09
N ILE A 335 9.10 -20.24 1.33
CA ILE A 335 9.54 -19.23 0.35
C ILE A 335 9.97 -19.89 -0.97
N GLU A 336 10.63 -21.05 -0.89
CA GLU A 336 11.10 -21.81 -2.05
C GLU A 336 9.94 -22.31 -2.93
N ASP A 337 8.75 -22.52 -2.36
CA ASP A 337 7.57 -22.96 -3.13
C ASP A 337 7.01 -21.88 -4.06
N LEU A 338 7.52 -20.64 -3.98
CA LEU A 338 7.14 -19.53 -4.87
C LEU A 338 7.72 -19.66 -6.28
N GLY A 339 8.71 -20.52 -6.49
CA GLY A 339 9.24 -20.83 -7.82
C GLY A 339 8.14 -21.27 -8.79
N GLY A 340 8.00 -20.56 -9.90
CA GLY A 340 7.02 -20.80 -10.95
C GLY A 340 5.60 -20.34 -10.62
N LYS A 341 5.38 -19.69 -9.47
CA LYS A 341 4.06 -19.24 -9.02
C LYS A 341 3.72 -17.87 -9.56
N THR A 342 2.42 -17.60 -9.71
CA THR A 342 1.89 -16.29 -10.13
C THR A 342 1.26 -15.55 -8.96
N LEU A 343 1.82 -14.40 -8.60
CA LEU A 343 1.29 -13.52 -7.55
C LEU A 343 0.58 -12.28 -8.13
N GLY A 344 -0.62 -11.99 -7.65
CA GLY A 344 -1.33 -10.75 -7.97
C GLY A 344 -0.76 -9.57 -7.17
N THR A 345 -0.48 -8.43 -7.81
CA THR A 345 -0.16 -7.17 -7.12
C THR A 345 -1.11 -6.06 -7.56
N PRO A 346 -1.28 -4.97 -6.78
CA PRO A 346 -2.10 -3.82 -7.18
C PRO A 346 -1.57 -3.08 -8.42
N GLY A 347 -0.37 -3.44 -8.89
CA GLY A 347 0.30 -2.93 -10.07
C GLY A 347 1.61 -2.20 -9.76
N PRO A 348 2.35 -1.80 -10.81
CA PRO A 348 3.57 -1.00 -10.68
C PRO A 348 3.35 0.28 -9.87
N ALA A 349 4.38 0.71 -9.15
CA ALA A 349 4.38 1.85 -8.23
C ALA A 349 3.49 1.71 -6.96
N SER A 350 2.92 0.52 -6.69
CA SER A 350 2.33 0.22 -5.38
C SER A 350 3.39 -0.24 -4.38
N ILE A 351 3.16 -0.02 -3.08
CA ILE A 351 4.05 -0.53 -2.02
C ILE A 351 4.13 -2.06 -2.04
N GLN A 352 3.04 -2.75 -2.38
CA GLN A 352 2.99 -4.20 -2.49
C GLN A 352 3.82 -4.72 -3.67
N HIS A 353 3.87 -3.97 -4.78
CA HIS A 353 4.74 -4.35 -5.88
C HIS A 353 6.20 -4.08 -5.56
N LEU A 354 6.54 -2.96 -4.91
CA LEU A 354 7.89 -2.73 -4.40
C LEU A 354 8.32 -3.85 -3.44
N MET A 355 7.43 -4.23 -2.51
CA MET A 355 7.68 -5.32 -1.57
C MET A 355 7.94 -6.65 -2.29
N LEU A 356 7.21 -6.94 -3.36
CA LEU A 356 7.47 -8.15 -4.17
C LEU A 356 8.84 -8.10 -4.86
N LEU A 357 9.25 -6.94 -5.39
CA LEU A 357 10.55 -6.78 -6.05
C LEU A 357 11.71 -6.93 -5.04
N ALA A 358 11.64 -6.24 -3.90
CA ALA A 358 12.63 -6.32 -2.84
C ALA A 358 12.70 -7.73 -2.22
N PHE A 359 11.54 -8.36 -1.97
CA PHE A 359 11.48 -9.75 -1.53
C PHE A 359 12.16 -10.68 -2.53
N ALA A 360 11.88 -10.52 -3.82
CA ALA A 360 12.49 -11.37 -4.82
C ALA A 360 14.02 -11.18 -4.89
N GLU A 361 14.51 -9.94 -4.79
CA GLU A 361 15.94 -9.67 -4.73
C GLU A 361 16.61 -10.33 -3.51
N GLU A 362 16.01 -10.18 -2.31
CA GLU A 362 16.55 -10.74 -1.07
C GLU A 362 16.63 -12.28 -1.10
N TYR A 363 15.60 -12.92 -1.65
CA TYR A 363 15.50 -14.38 -1.71
C TYR A 363 16.01 -14.99 -3.03
N GLY A 364 16.57 -14.18 -3.93
CA GLY A 364 17.21 -14.65 -5.16
C GLY A 364 16.24 -15.09 -6.27
N PHE A 365 15.00 -14.59 -6.25
CA PHE A 365 14.02 -14.79 -7.32
C PHE A 365 14.13 -13.73 -8.43
N LYS A 366 13.85 -14.15 -9.65
CA LYS A 366 13.54 -13.26 -10.77
C LYS A 366 12.06 -12.92 -10.73
N ILE A 367 11.71 -11.67 -11.07
CA ILE A 367 10.32 -11.25 -11.26
C ILE A 367 10.03 -11.12 -12.76
N LYS A 368 8.94 -11.76 -13.22
CA LYS A 368 8.46 -11.64 -14.62
C LYS A 368 6.97 -11.34 -14.67
N LEU A 369 6.56 -10.53 -15.64
CA LEU A 369 5.13 -10.36 -15.91
C LEU A 369 4.57 -11.68 -16.44
N SER A 370 3.46 -12.16 -15.88
CA SER A 370 2.88 -13.43 -16.34
C SER A 370 2.42 -13.32 -17.80
N GLY A 371 2.79 -14.33 -18.59
CA GLY A 371 2.49 -14.39 -20.02
C GLY A 371 3.45 -13.64 -20.95
N THR A 372 4.59 -13.13 -20.45
CA THR A 372 5.66 -12.51 -21.28
C THR A 372 6.89 -13.37 -21.43
#